data_AF-A0A2R6JHE9-F1
#
_entry.id   AF-A0A2R6JHE9-F1
#
_cell.length_a   1.000
_cell.length_b   1.000
_cell.length_c   1.000
_cell.angle_alpha   90.00
_cell.angle_beta   90.00
_cell.angle_gamma   90.00
#
_symmetry.space_group_name_H-M   'P 1'
#
loop_
_entity.id
_entity.type
_entity.pdbx_description
1 polymer ?
#
loop_
_entity_poly.entity_id
_entity_poly.type
_entity_poly.pdbx_seq_one_letter_code
_entity_poly.pdbx_strand_id
1 'polypeptide(L)'
;MPRRRTYLALLAGALAGCSTGPDGSGTAGSPTGGTPTPSTGADRSTTSPPGTERPTTTEPSTTVTDIERLPAEDPALAWAVNVPDEVQHGPAVDPERDRVYLGAGDATVPTPTDGSGGGTLVALGTANGDLAWREDTGAAVARPPVVHDGRVHAVTGYSTGHRGIDQQVRAYDPGGTELWTTEPRTEFLDVVAADGGTLYVGSADDNLEFDGQRLFSLGPDGDVRWEREAGDTSGGTVAGGRLLYRVGVSGLASYVPTDGTERWTVRGRPLGNPTTDVAAFGGRCFLRDRTEEGTAMVARSITDGSEEWRYERAVADGSFRPAGVANVPQDVDGANDDKPIVVAGEGGTVTALDDGGTELWAFAADGEIWSGPVVGDAVYVADRQGTVYALEPYDGSERWRASVPDGSAVLPHSGGVLAYGSGDGWIAASFAPDGSERWRYGTSRPMGRPTVVDGRVYAAGSDGTVLAFEGD
;
A
#
# COMPACT_ATOMS: atom_id res chain seq x y z
N MET A 1 -34.99 -7.89 -39.36
CA MET A 1 -34.79 -6.72 -40.28
C MET A 1 -36.05 -6.55 -41.15
N PRO A 2 -36.33 -5.36 -41.72
CA PRO A 2 -35.88 -4.02 -41.32
C PRO A 2 -37.01 -2.96 -41.30
N ARG A 3 -36.73 -1.78 -40.74
CA ARG A 3 -36.90 -0.52 -41.48
C ARG A 3 -35.97 0.56 -40.92
N ARG A 4 -34.90 0.84 -41.67
CA ARG A 4 -34.00 1.97 -41.44
C ARG A 4 -34.73 3.29 -41.77
N ARG A 5 -34.42 4.36 -41.04
CA ARG A 5 -34.28 5.70 -41.64
C ARG A 5 -33.05 6.40 -41.08
N THR A 6 -32.08 6.61 -41.96
CA THR A 6 -30.90 7.47 -41.75
C THR A 6 -31.30 8.90 -42.04
N TYR A 7 -30.78 9.87 -41.28
CA TYR A 7 -30.50 11.22 -41.79
C TYR A 7 -29.13 11.68 -41.32
N LEU A 8 -28.43 12.41 -42.18
CA LEU A 8 -27.02 12.79 -42.03
C LEU A 8 -26.84 14.08 -41.21
N ALA A 9 -25.60 14.26 -40.76
CA ALA A 9 -25.12 15.42 -40.00
C ALA A 9 -25.14 16.75 -40.78
N LEU A 10 -25.04 17.84 -40.02
CA LEU A 10 -24.30 19.04 -40.41
C LEU A 10 -23.61 19.65 -39.17
N LEU A 11 -22.55 20.42 -39.40
CA LEU A 11 -21.45 20.63 -38.44
C LEU A 11 -21.12 22.14 -38.31
N ALA A 12 -20.50 22.50 -37.19
CA ALA A 12 -19.77 23.76 -36.91
C ALA A 12 -20.56 25.07 -36.66
N GLY A 13 -20.01 25.93 -35.79
CA GLY A 13 -20.45 27.32 -35.61
C GLY A 13 -20.20 27.90 -34.20
N ALA A 14 -18.97 28.35 -33.92
CA ALA A 14 -18.51 28.76 -32.58
C ALA A 14 -18.82 30.23 -32.17
N LEU A 15 -18.79 30.46 -30.84
CA LEU A 15 -18.33 31.66 -30.09
C LEU A 15 -19.20 32.93 -29.88
N ALA A 16 -19.11 33.43 -28.63
CA ALA A 16 -19.38 34.79 -28.09
C ALA A 16 -20.83 35.33 -28.11
N GLY A 17 -21.29 36.16 -27.15
CA GLY A 17 -20.70 36.70 -25.90
C GLY A 17 -21.48 37.93 -25.37
N CYS A 18 -21.08 38.50 -24.22
CA CYS A 18 -21.49 39.83 -23.65
C CYS A 18 -22.93 39.95 -23.09
N SER A 19 -23.26 40.82 -22.10
CA SER A 19 -22.53 41.78 -21.22
C SER A 19 -23.35 42.00 -19.91
N THR A 20 -22.87 42.70 -18.86
CA THR A 20 -22.94 44.17 -18.70
C THR A 20 -21.95 44.72 -17.62
N GLY A 21 -21.47 45.97 -17.80
CA GLY A 21 -20.65 46.75 -16.82
C GLY A 21 -21.44 47.90 -16.17
N PRO A 22 -20.89 49.12 -15.93
CA PRO A 22 -19.52 49.65 -16.09
C PRO A 22 -18.84 49.90 -14.70
N ASP A 23 -17.81 50.71 -14.42
CA ASP A 23 -16.98 51.77 -15.10
C ASP A 23 -15.56 51.75 -14.44
N GLY A 24 -14.48 52.45 -14.84
CA GLY A 24 -14.30 53.52 -15.83
C GLY A 24 -12.82 53.98 -16.02
N SER A 25 -12.58 55.29 -16.17
CA SER A 25 -11.29 55.99 -16.42
C SER A 25 -10.32 56.08 -15.22
N GLY A 26 -8.99 56.22 -15.30
CA GLY A 26 -7.98 56.44 -16.37
C GLY A 26 -6.57 56.42 -15.71
N THR A 27 -5.40 56.78 -16.29
CA THR A 27 -4.96 57.32 -17.61
C THR A 27 -3.45 56.97 -17.82
N ALA A 28 -2.79 57.43 -18.90
CA ALA A 28 -1.46 56.92 -19.34
C ALA A 28 -0.21 57.76 -18.95
N GLY A 29 0.99 57.13 -19.00
CA GLY A 29 2.30 57.81 -18.94
C GLY A 29 3.52 56.90 -19.21
N SER A 30 4.27 57.20 -20.28
CA SER A 30 5.60 56.70 -20.70
C SER A 30 6.27 57.83 -21.54
N PRO A 31 7.57 57.85 -21.93
CA PRO A 31 8.56 56.76 -21.99
C PRO A 31 10.02 57.18 -21.59
N THR A 32 11.03 56.51 -22.20
CA THR A 32 12.50 56.77 -22.20
C THR A 32 13.31 56.20 -21.03
N GLY A 33 14.52 55.64 -21.19
CA GLY A 33 15.28 55.32 -22.40
C GLY A 33 16.75 55.78 -22.32
N GLY A 34 17.71 54.84 -22.25
CA GLY A 34 19.15 55.18 -22.28
C GLY A 34 20.11 54.02 -22.00
N THR A 35 20.95 53.71 -22.99
CA THR A 35 22.19 52.93 -22.86
C THR A 35 23.39 53.90 -22.89
N PRO A 36 24.55 53.56 -22.30
CA PRO A 36 25.72 53.33 -23.15
C PRO A 36 26.67 52.22 -22.66
N THR A 37 27.74 52.02 -23.42
CA THR A 37 28.53 50.77 -23.54
C THR A 37 29.94 50.88 -22.87
N PRO A 38 30.96 50.03 -23.12
CA PRO A 38 31.69 49.33 -22.05
C PRO A 38 33.12 49.85 -21.79
N SER A 39 33.85 49.19 -20.86
CA SER A 39 35.32 49.23 -20.82
C SER A 39 35.95 47.85 -20.57
N THR A 40 37.20 47.71 -21.00
CA THR A 40 37.95 46.45 -21.16
C THR A 40 39.10 46.31 -20.17
N GLY A 41 39.49 45.09 -19.81
CA GLY A 41 40.80 44.81 -19.23
C GLY A 41 40.89 43.43 -18.59
N ALA A 42 41.67 42.53 -19.19
CA ALA A 42 41.94 41.20 -18.65
C ALA A 42 43.33 41.15 -17.99
N ASP A 43 43.48 40.33 -16.97
CA ASP A 43 44.75 39.61 -16.75
C ASP A 43 44.52 38.26 -16.05
N ARG A 44 45.46 37.32 -16.19
CA ARG A 44 45.40 35.94 -15.68
C ARG A 44 46.62 35.61 -14.82
N SER A 45 46.43 35.08 -13.61
CA SER A 45 47.49 34.35 -12.87
C SER A 45 46.95 33.49 -11.72
N THR A 46 46.60 32.24 -12.06
CA THR A 46 46.95 30.99 -11.35
C THR A 46 47.23 30.99 -9.83
N THR A 47 46.40 30.23 -9.09
CA THR A 47 46.78 29.49 -7.87
C THR A 47 45.95 28.20 -7.78
N SER A 48 46.59 27.09 -7.40
CA SER A 48 45.94 25.77 -7.27
C SER A 48 45.11 25.64 -5.98
N PRO A 49 44.01 24.87 -5.95
CA PRO A 49 43.33 24.50 -4.71
C PRO A 49 44.09 23.38 -3.96
N PRO A 50 43.89 23.25 -2.63
CA PRO A 50 44.51 22.21 -1.82
C PRO A 50 43.88 20.83 -2.05
N GLY A 51 44.56 19.78 -1.59
CA GLY A 51 44.21 18.39 -1.84
C GLY A 51 42.95 17.90 -1.11
N THR A 52 42.36 16.86 -1.68
CA THR A 52 41.18 16.17 -1.16
C THR A 52 41.50 15.45 0.16
N GLU A 53 41.03 15.98 1.29
CA GLU A 53 40.95 15.20 2.52
C GLU A 53 39.87 14.13 2.36
N ARG A 54 40.26 12.87 2.54
CA ARG A 54 39.36 11.72 2.56
C ARG A 54 38.59 11.76 3.88
N PRO A 55 37.25 11.73 3.91
CA PRO A 55 36.52 11.70 5.17
C PRO A 55 36.96 10.49 5.98
N THR A 56 37.40 10.74 7.20
CA THR A 56 37.77 9.71 8.17
C THR A 56 36.56 8.90 8.56
N THR A 57 36.75 7.60 8.69
CA THR A 57 35.77 6.63 9.19
C THR A 57 35.05 7.17 10.43
N THR A 58 33.74 7.35 10.34
CA THR A 58 32.89 7.63 11.51
C THR A 58 33.02 6.44 12.47
N GLU A 59 33.37 6.70 13.73
CA GLU A 59 33.31 5.66 14.76
C GLU A 59 31.86 5.21 14.95
N PRO A 60 31.60 3.94 15.31
CA PRO A 60 30.23 3.44 15.46
C PRO A 60 29.44 4.28 16.47
N SER A 61 28.24 4.67 16.07
CA SER A 61 27.35 5.53 16.86
C SER A 61 27.11 4.96 18.25
N THR A 62 26.98 5.86 19.23
CA THR A 62 26.66 5.50 20.62
C THR A 62 25.40 4.66 20.70
N THR A 63 25.50 3.50 21.36
CA THR A 63 24.41 2.54 21.53
C THR A 63 23.18 3.19 22.15
N VAL A 64 22.13 3.43 21.35
CA VAL A 64 20.83 3.87 21.84
C VAL A 64 20.12 2.66 22.44
N THR A 65 20.04 2.63 23.77
CA THR A 65 19.40 1.56 24.56
C THR A 65 17.87 1.67 24.66
N ASP A 66 17.31 2.71 24.07
CA ASP A 66 16.09 3.33 24.59
C ASP A 66 14.83 2.74 23.94
N ILE A 67 14.54 1.48 24.26
CA ILE A 67 13.19 0.93 24.16
C ILE A 67 12.61 0.81 25.56
N GLU A 68 11.51 1.51 25.82
CA GLU A 68 10.78 1.41 27.08
C GLU A 68 9.84 0.20 27.04
N ARG A 69 10.02 -0.77 27.95
CA ARG A 69 9.03 -1.83 28.18
C ARG A 69 7.80 -1.22 28.84
N LEU A 70 6.66 -1.26 28.15
CA LEU A 70 5.38 -0.80 28.69
C LEU A 70 4.76 -1.90 29.57
N PRO A 71 3.91 -1.56 30.57
CA PRO A 71 3.22 -2.55 31.37
C PRO A 71 2.24 -3.38 30.54
N ALA A 72 2.58 -4.64 30.27
CA ALA A 72 1.66 -5.65 29.72
C ALA A 72 0.75 -6.19 30.84
N GLU A 73 -0.04 -5.31 31.47
CA GLU A 73 -0.99 -5.67 32.54
C GLU A 73 -2.31 -6.22 31.97
N ASP A 74 -2.59 -5.97 30.69
CA ASP A 74 -3.73 -6.53 29.99
C ASP A 74 -3.41 -7.97 29.48
N PRO A 75 -4.25 -8.99 29.79
CA PRO A 75 -4.00 -10.36 29.37
C PRO A 75 -4.03 -10.58 27.84
N ALA A 76 -4.51 -9.62 27.05
CA ALA A 76 -4.44 -9.65 25.59
C ALA A 76 -3.00 -9.49 25.06
N LEU A 77 -2.13 -8.81 25.81
CA LEU A 77 -0.79 -8.42 25.37
C LEU A 77 0.22 -9.54 25.62
N ALA A 78 0.85 -10.04 24.55
CA ALA A 78 2.06 -10.84 24.63
C ALA A 78 3.24 -9.98 25.13
N TRP A 79 3.32 -8.74 24.62
CA TRP A 79 4.25 -7.70 25.08
C TRP A 79 3.83 -6.33 24.54
N ALA A 80 4.33 -5.27 25.19
CA ALA A 80 4.17 -3.90 24.75
C ALA A 80 5.48 -3.13 25.00
N VAL A 81 5.89 -2.32 24.02
CA VAL A 81 7.07 -1.46 24.13
C VAL A 81 6.80 -0.10 23.49
N ASN A 82 7.59 0.91 23.86
CA ASN A 82 7.67 2.17 23.14
C ASN A 82 9.06 2.30 22.50
N VAL A 83 9.08 2.52 21.19
CA VAL A 83 10.27 2.99 20.46
C VAL A 83 10.24 4.53 20.46
N PRO A 84 11.38 5.23 20.54
CA PRO A 84 11.40 6.66 20.85
C PRO A 84 11.14 7.55 19.62
N ASP A 85 11.06 6.94 18.43
CA ASP A 85 10.82 7.60 17.15
C ASP A 85 9.39 7.28 16.69
N GLU A 86 8.73 8.24 16.01
CA GLU A 86 7.38 8.06 15.47
C GLU A 86 7.33 6.92 14.43
N VAL A 87 6.39 5.98 14.58
CA VAL A 87 6.15 4.88 13.63
C VAL A 87 4.88 5.16 12.82
N GLN A 88 5.05 5.52 11.54
CA GLN A 88 3.94 5.87 10.64
C GLN A 88 3.32 4.67 9.91
N HIS A 89 3.95 3.48 9.98
CA HIS A 89 3.63 2.34 9.14
C HIS A 89 3.47 1.03 9.93
N GLY A 90 2.70 0.09 9.36
CA GLY A 90 2.51 -1.23 9.95
C GLY A 90 3.82 -2.03 10.00
N PRO A 91 4.01 -2.91 11.01
CA PRO A 91 5.22 -3.70 11.15
C PRO A 91 5.34 -4.77 10.06
N ALA A 92 6.57 -5.09 9.66
CA ALA A 92 6.88 -6.29 8.89
C ALA A 92 7.35 -7.41 9.84
N VAL A 93 7.10 -8.67 9.53
CA VAL A 93 7.43 -9.78 10.43
C VAL A 93 8.16 -10.89 9.66
N ASP A 94 9.29 -11.35 10.20
CA ASP A 94 10.02 -12.55 9.78
C ASP A 94 9.89 -13.61 10.88
N PRO A 95 8.96 -14.57 10.75
CA PRO A 95 8.78 -15.62 11.76
C PRO A 95 9.94 -16.61 11.79
N GLU A 96 10.60 -16.87 10.65
CA GLU A 96 11.74 -17.80 10.58
C GLU A 96 12.93 -17.32 11.43
N ARG A 97 13.03 -15.99 11.63
CA ARG A 97 14.14 -15.34 12.35
C ARG A 97 13.71 -14.71 13.67
N ASP A 98 12.45 -14.86 14.09
CA ASP A 98 11.90 -14.25 15.31
C ASP A 98 12.11 -12.72 15.29
N ARG A 99 11.71 -12.04 14.20
CA ARG A 99 11.82 -10.58 14.06
C ARG A 99 10.54 -9.86 13.68
N VAL A 100 10.32 -8.72 14.32
CA VAL A 100 9.37 -7.67 13.91
C VAL A 100 10.20 -6.45 13.51
N TYR A 101 10.01 -5.93 12.31
CA TYR A 101 10.71 -4.75 11.79
C TYR A 101 9.77 -3.56 11.68
N LEU A 102 10.25 -2.40 12.10
CA LEU A 102 9.51 -1.15 12.16
C LEU A 102 10.32 -0.05 11.48
N GLY A 103 9.69 0.68 10.56
CA GLY A 103 10.21 1.92 10.03
C GLY A 103 9.73 3.11 10.86
N ALA A 104 10.65 3.97 11.28
CA ALA A 104 10.35 5.14 12.09
C ALA A 104 10.98 6.44 11.53
N GLY A 105 10.49 7.57 12.02
CA GLY A 105 10.79 8.92 11.54
C GLY A 105 9.65 9.52 10.71
N ASP A 106 9.57 10.85 10.69
CA ASP A 106 8.48 11.56 10.00
C ASP A 106 8.78 11.70 8.49
N ALA A 107 8.11 10.86 7.68
CA ALA A 107 8.21 10.92 6.23
C ALA A 107 7.29 11.99 5.59
N THR A 108 6.79 12.95 6.38
CA THR A 108 5.97 14.08 5.90
C THR A 108 6.68 15.43 6.00
N VAL A 109 7.81 15.52 6.70
CA VAL A 109 8.58 16.76 6.94
C VAL A 109 10.03 16.59 6.47
N PRO A 110 10.64 17.58 5.78
CA PRO A 110 12.06 17.53 5.44
C PRO A 110 12.93 17.43 6.70
N THR A 111 13.81 16.43 6.75
CA THR A 111 14.85 16.30 7.78
C THR A 111 15.60 17.64 7.95
N PRO A 112 15.58 18.26 9.14
CA PRO A 112 16.31 19.50 9.37
C PRO A 112 17.83 19.31 9.17
N THR A 113 18.53 20.38 8.76
CA THR A 113 19.96 20.32 8.41
C THR A 113 20.91 20.01 9.56
N ASP A 114 20.40 19.87 10.78
CA ASP A 114 21.12 19.45 11.99
C ASP A 114 20.97 17.94 12.29
N GLY A 115 20.26 17.19 11.45
CA GLY A 115 20.03 15.75 11.61
C GLY A 115 18.86 15.37 12.52
N SER A 116 18.14 16.34 13.11
CA SER A 116 17.08 16.08 14.10
C SER A 116 15.79 15.46 13.57
N GLY A 117 15.72 15.15 12.27
CA GLY A 117 14.60 14.46 11.61
C GLY A 117 15.06 13.22 10.84
N GLY A 118 16.06 12.52 11.38
CA GLY A 118 16.51 11.23 10.88
C GLY A 118 15.42 10.17 10.98
N GLY A 119 15.65 9.03 10.33
CA GLY A 119 14.80 7.86 10.43
C GLY A 119 15.52 6.72 11.14
N THR A 120 14.75 5.75 11.59
CA THR A 120 15.29 4.54 12.22
C THR A 120 14.62 3.31 11.63
N LEU A 121 15.41 2.27 11.36
CA LEU A 121 14.91 0.91 11.21
C LEU A 121 15.15 0.14 12.51
N VAL A 122 14.08 -0.34 13.15
CA VAL A 122 14.12 -1.08 14.42
C VAL A 122 13.77 -2.54 14.16
N ALA A 123 14.50 -3.46 14.79
CA ALA A 123 14.15 -4.88 14.86
C ALA A 123 13.90 -5.33 16.31
N LEU A 124 12.75 -5.94 16.55
CA LEU A 124 12.33 -6.50 17.84
C LEU A 124 12.18 -8.03 17.75
N GLY A 125 12.31 -8.74 18.87
CA GLY A 125 11.92 -10.16 18.96
C GLY A 125 10.41 -10.35 18.90
N THR A 126 9.90 -11.29 18.09
CA THR A 126 8.46 -11.62 18.04
C THR A 126 7.99 -12.22 19.36
N ALA A 127 8.88 -12.93 20.06
CA ALA A 127 8.61 -13.57 21.34
C ALA A 127 8.24 -12.57 22.46
N ASN A 128 8.99 -11.48 22.61
CA ASN A 128 9.00 -10.66 23.83
C ASN A 128 9.23 -9.14 23.64
N GLY A 129 9.35 -8.66 22.41
CA GLY A 129 9.56 -7.24 22.10
C GLY A 129 10.97 -6.71 22.41
N ASP A 130 11.94 -7.57 22.73
CA ASP A 130 13.31 -7.12 23.01
C ASP A 130 13.96 -6.52 21.77
N LEU A 131 14.68 -5.41 21.97
CA LEU A 131 15.51 -4.79 20.94
C LEU A 131 16.58 -5.77 20.45
N ALA A 132 16.45 -6.25 19.22
CA ALA A 132 17.47 -7.05 18.56
C ALA A 132 18.56 -6.15 17.99
N TRP A 133 18.17 -5.10 17.27
CA TRP A 133 19.03 -4.04 16.77
C TRP A 133 18.23 -2.80 16.36
N ARG A 134 18.93 -1.68 16.25
CA ARG A 134 18.44 -0.39 15.79
C ARG A 134 19.48 0.20 14.84
N GLU A 135 19.06 0.65 13.67
CA GLU A 135 19.92 1.32 12.70
C GLU A 135 19.37 2.71 12.34
N ASP A 136 20.25 3.72 12.36
CA ASP A 136 19.94 5.09 11.91
C ASP A 136 20.01 5.12 10.38
N THR A 137 18.85 5.30 9.73
CA THR A 137 18.76 5.35 8.28
C THR A 137 19.15 6.71 7.70
N GLY A 138 19.40 7.72 8.54
CA GLY A 138 19.70 9.10 8.18
C GLY A 138 18.52 9.91 7.62
N ALA A 139 17.42 9.24 7.27
CA ALA A 139 16.17 9.82 6.79
C ALA A 139 15.00 8.86 7.06
N ALA A 140 13.80 9.40 7.29
CA ALA A 140 12.59 8.66 7.65
C ALA A 140 12.32 7.45 6.75
N VAL A 141 11.83 6.36 7.34
CA VAL A 141 11.41 5.16 6.61
C VAL A 141 9.99 5.37 6.07
N ALA A 142 9.88 5.63 4.76
CA ALA A 142 8.69 6.19 4.12
C ALA A 142 7.64 5.17 3.63
N ARG A 143 7.84 3.88 3.95
CA ARG A 143 6.94 2.75 3.67
C ARG A 143 7.05 1.69 4.77
N PRO A 144 6.06 0.80 4.95
CA PRO A 144 6.26 -0.43 5.70
C PRO A 144 7.53 -1.15 5.21
N PRO A 145 8.41 -1.63 6.09
CA PRO A 145 9.53 -2.47 5.67
C PRO A 145 9.03 -3.72 4.93
N VAL A 146 9.85 -4.27 4.03
CA VAL A 146 9.54 -5.52 3.32
C VAL A 146 10.54 -6.59 3.74
N VAL A 147 10.03 -7.68 4.30
CA VAL A 147 10.83 -8.89 4.56
C VAL A 147 10.80 -9.76 3.31
N HIS A 148 11.96 -10.10 2.77
CA HIS A 148 12.09 -11.01 1.63
C HIS A 148 13.42 -11.77 1.66
N ASP A 149 13.40 -13.07 1.36
CA ASP A 149 14.57 -13.99 1.40
C ASP A 149 15.48 -13.81 2.63
N GLY A 150 14.88 -13.62 3.81
CA GLY A 150 15.59 -13.45 5.07
C GLY A 150 16.39 -12.16 5.21
N ARG A 151 15.93 -11.09 4.55
CA ARG A 151 16.45 -9.73 4.63
C ARG A 151 15.29 -8.78 4.89
N VAL A 152 15.60 -7.62 5.45
CA VAL A 152 14.65 -6.51 5.56
C VAL A 152 15.04 -5.38 4.60
N HIS A 153 14.05 -4.88 3.89
CA HIS A 153 14.19 -3.82 2.91
C HIS A 153 13.38 -2.60 3.34
N ALA A 154 13.99 -1.41 3.21
CA ALA A 154 13.37 -0.16 3.60
C ALA A 154 13.45 0.86 2.46
N VAL A 155 12.36 1.59 2.23
CA VAL A 155 12.39 2.83 1.45
C VAL A 155 12.65 3.97 2.43
N THR A 156 13.75 4.70 2.26
CA THR A 156 14.18 5.78 3.14
C THR A 156 14.23 7.09 2.39
N GLY A 157 13.82 8.20 3.00
CA GLY A 157 13.88 9.53 2.40
C GLY A 157 12.51 10.19 2.24
N TYR A 158 12.51 11.41 1.72
CA TYR A 158 11.34 12.29 1.65
C TYR A 158 11.25 12.96 0.29
N SER A 159 10.07 12.93 -0.36
CA SER A 159 9.82 13.70 -1.58
C SER A 159 8.61 14.63 -1.44
N THR A 160 8.76 15.81 -2.04
CA THR A 160 7.69 16.81 -2.31
C THR A 160 7.73 17.21 -3.79
N GLY A 161 8.14 16.28 -4.65
CA GLY A 161 8.37 16.47 -6.08
C GLY A 161 9.55 17.39 -6.44
N HIS A 162 9.91 18.38 -5.61
CA HIS A 162 10.91 19.41 -5.97
C HIS A 162 11.92 19.79 -4.86
N ARG A 163 11.70 19.45 -3.57
CA ARG A 163 12.64 19.73 -2.46
C ARG A 163 12.54 18.71 -1.32
N GLY A 164 13.27 17.60 -1.42
CA GLY A 164 13.37 16.61 -0.35
C GLY A 164 14.72 15.89 -0.36
N ILE A 165 14.95 15.02 0.62
CA ILE A 165 16.06 14.07 0.56
C ILE A 165 15.60 12.93 -0.34
N ASP A 166 16.16 12.90 -1.54
CA ASP A 166 15.98 11.87 -2.55
C ASP A 166 15.84 10.47 -1.93
N GLN A 167 14.77 9.75 -2.27
CA GLN A 167 14.45 8.43 -1.74
C GLN A 167 15.43 7.36 -2.23
N GLN A 168 15.72 6.41 -1.36
CA GLN A 168 16.59 5.25 -1.62
C GLN A 168 15.92 3.97 -1.16
N VAL A 169 16.24 2.86 -1.82
CA VAL A 169 15.95 1.52 -1.30
C VAL A 169 17.20 0.99 -0.64
N ARG A 170 17.04 0.47 0.58
CA ARG A 170 18.11 -0.11 1.39
C ARG A 170 17.79 -1.55 1.74
N ALA A 171 18.82 -2.36 1.91
CA ALA A 171 18.69 -3.73 2.39
C ALA A 171 19.60 -3.98 3.58
N TYR A 172 19.09 -4.70 4.58
CA TYR A 172 19.82 -5.07 5.78
C TYR A 172 19.79 -6.59 5.97
N ASP A 173 20.85 -7.13 6.56
CA ASP A 173 20.84 -8.50 7.05
C ASP A 173 20.00 -8.64 8.34
N PRO A 174 19.68 -9.87 8.79
CA PRO A 174 18.94 -10.08 10.04
C PRO A 174 19.60 -9.55 11.31
N GLY A 175 20.89 -9.18 11.25
CA GLY A 175 21.65 -8.56 12.33
C GLY A 175 21.68 -7.04 12.30
N GLY A 176 21.06 -6.41 11.29
CA GLY A 176 20.99 -4.95 11.13
C GLY A 176 22.11 -4.35 10.30
N THR A 177 23.00 -5.16 9.72
CA THR A 177 24.08 -4.64 8.87
C THR A 177 23.51 -4.20 7.52
N GLU A 178 23.72 -2.94 7.11
CA GLU A 178 23.39 -2.50 5.75
C GLU A 178 24.21 -3.28 4.72
N LEU A 179 23.51 -3.97 3.81
CA LEU A 179 24.09 -4.76 2.73
C LEU A 179 24.33 -3.90 1.49
N TRP A 180 23.39 -3.02 1.17
CA TRP A 180 23.45 -2.07 0.07
C TRP A 180 22.39 -0.98 0.21
N THR A 181 22.63 0.14 -0.49
CA THR A 181 21.67 1.22 -0.73
C THR A 181 21.71 1.59 -2.21
N THR A 182 20.56 1.95 -2.80
CA THR A 182 20.51 2.45 -4.19
C THR A 182 21.03 3.88 -4.28
N GLU A 183 21.36 4.33 -5.50
CA GLU A 183 21.47 5.76 -5.77
C GLU A 183 20.16 6.49 -5.39
N PRO A 184 20.23 7.73 -4.87
CA PRO A 184 19.04 8.50 -4.50
C PRO A 184 18.18 8.90 -5.72
N ARG A 185 16.86 8.99 -5.52
CA ARG A 185 15.86 9.40 -6.51
C ARG A 185 14.92 10.49 -6.00
N THR A 186 14.58 11.45 -6.86
CA THR A 186 13.61 12.52 -6.56
C THR A 186 12.17 12.02 -6.50
N GLU A 187 11.89 10.92 -7.19
CA GLU A 187 10.61 10.24 -7.31
C GLU A 187 10.22 9.51 -6.01
N PHE A 188 8.93 9.33 -5.74
CA PHE A 188 8.49 8.41 -4.68
C PHE A 188 8.79 6.98 -5.10
N LEU A 189 9.31 6.16 -4.18
CA LEU A 189 9.62 4.75 -4.43
C LEU A 189 8.68 3.84 -3.64
N ASP A 190 8.33 2.69 -4.24
CA ASP A 190 7.59 1.61 -3.59
C ASP A 190 8.23 0.25 -3.89
N VAL A 191 8.21 -0.67 -2.93
CA VAL A 191 8.49 -2.09 -3.20
C VAL A 191 7.18 -2.74 -3.63
N VAL A 192 6.97 -2.77 -4.95
CA VAL A 192 5.74 -3.22 -5.59
C VAL A 192 5.50 -4.72 -5.41
N ALA A 193 6.58 -5.52 -5.44
CA ALA A 193 6.57 -6.95 -5.14
C ALA A 193 7.99 -7.47 -4.87
N ALA A 194 8.10 -8.71 -4.38
CA ALA A 194 9.37 -9.43 -4.24
C ALA A 194 9.20 -10.91 -4.62
N ASP A 195 10.21 -11.52 -5.25
CA ASP A 195 10.26 -12.95 -5.60
C ASP A 195 11.69 -13.39 -5.92
N GLY A 196 12.07 -14.61 -5.52
CA GLY A 196 13.29 -15.31 -5.95
C GLY A 196 14.58 -14.47 -5.96
N GLY A 197 14.95 -13.87 -4.83
CA GLY A 197 16.11 -13.00 -4.65
C GLY A 197 16.02 -11.67 -5.39
N THR A 198 14.80 -11.20 -5.68
CA THR A 198 14.54 -10.02 -6.52
C THR A 198 13.51 -9.11 -5.87
N LEU A 199 13.79 -7.82 -5.82
CA LEU A 199 12.78 -6.79 -5.54
C LEU A 199 12.32 -6.15 -6.84
N TYR A 200 11.02 -5.88 -6.92
CA TYR A 200 10.42 -5.06 -7.96
C TYR A 200 10.08 -3.72 -7.33
N VAL A 201 10.92 -2.72 -7.61
CA VAL A 201 10.80 -1.37 -7.06
C VAL A 201 10.27 -0.49 -8.17
N GLY A 202 9.21 0.26 -7.89
CA GLY A 202 8.65 1.19 -8.86
C GLY A 202 8.67 2.62 -8.36
N SER A 203 8.70 3.57 -9.29
CA SER A 203 8.62 5.01 -9.00
C SER A 203 7.23 5.58 -9.28
N ALA A 204 6.94 6.68 -8.61
CA ALA A 204 5.74 7.48 -8.81
C ALA A 204 6.01 8.97 -8.51
N ASP A 205 5.13 9.85 -8.98
CA ASP A 205 5.04 11.24 -8.56
C ASP A 205 3.60 11.63 -8.14
N ASP A 206 3.35 12.92 -7.88
CA ASP A 206 2.04 13.42 -7.43
C ASP A 206 0.94 13.38 -8.53
N ASN A 207 1.28 13.01 -9.76
CA ASN A 207 0.45 13.11 -10.96
C ASN A 207 0.34 11.74 -11.67
N LEU A 208 -0.40 10.81 -11.05
CA LEU A 208 -0.56 9.40 -11.46
C LEU A 208 -0.84 9.17 -12.97
N GLU A 209 0.22 8.96 -13.74
CA GLU A 209 0.28 8.82 -15.18
C GLU A 209 0.56 7.37 -15.63
N PHE A 210 0.54 7.14 -16.95
CA PHE A 210 0.71 5.80 -17.56
C PHE A 210 2.07 5.64 -18.28
N ASP A 211 2.94 6.64 -18.14
CA ASP A 211 4.20 6.87 -18.84
C ASP A 211 5.14 7.70 -17.95
N GLY A 212 6.39 7.92 -18.37
CA GLY A 212 7.40 8.71 -17.65
C GLY A 212 8.05 8.01 -16.45
N GLN A 213 7.25 7.46 -15.53
CA GLN A 213 7.72 6.75 -14.33
C GLN A 213 8.20 5.33 -14.62
N ARG A 214 8.98 4.74 -13.69
CA ARG A 214 9.87 3.61 -13.97
C ARG A 214 9.68 2.44 -13.00
N LEU A 215 9.89 1.23 -13.52
CA LEU A 215 9.92 -0.01 -12.76
C LEU A 215 11.30 -0.67 -12.89
N PHE A 216 11.87 -1.06 -11.76
CA PHE A 216 13.20 -1.62 -11.58
C PHE A 216 13.10 -3.04 -11.03
N SER A 217 13.92 -3.95 -11.56
CA SER A 217 14.25 -5.22 -10.89
C SER A 217 15.62 -5.07 -10.25
N LEU A 218 15.65 -5.13 -8.91
CA LEU A 218 16.87 -5.13 -8.12
C LEU A 218 17.23 -6.58 -7.75
N GLY A 219 18.48 -6.96 -7.99
CA GLY A 219 19.03 -8.23 -7.53
C GLY A 219 19.37 -8.21 -6.03
N PRO A 220 19.93 -9.33 -5.52
CA PRO A 220 20.25 -9.46 -4.11
C PRO A 220 21.36 -8.49 -3.68
N ASP A 221 22.15 -7.93 -4.60
CA ASP A 221 23.25 -7.03 -4.28
C ASP A 221 22.89 -5.56 -4.60
N GLY A 222 21.59 -5.27 -4.80
CA GLY A 222 21.06 -3.95 -5.15
C GLY A 222 21.25 -3.58 -6.63
N ASP A 223 21.78 -4.49 -7.43
CA ASP A 223 22.06 -4.30 -8.85
C ASP A 223 20.78 -4.23 -9.69
N VAL A 224 20.66 -3.21 -10.55
CA VAL A 224 19.54 -3.11 -11.49
C VAL A 224 19.72 -4.16 -12.59
N ARG A 225 18.98 -5.27 -12.51
CA ARG A 225 18.96 -6.34 -13.51
C ARG A 225 18.24 -5.89 -14.79
N TRP A 226 17.15 -5.16 -14.62
CA TRP A 226 16.44 -4.48 -15.70
C TRP A 226 15.67 -3.28 -15.16
N GLU A 227 15.44 -2.31 -16.04
CA GLU A 227 14.62 -1.12 -15.77
C GLU A 227 13.75 -0.82 -16.99
N ARG A 228 12.52 -0.35 -16.76
CA ARG A 228 11.52 -0.06 -17.79
C ARG A 228 10.79 1.23 -17.47
N GLU A 229 10.37 1.95 -18.51
CA GLU A 229 9.29 2.92 -18.37
C GLU A 229 7.99 2.12 -18.18
N ALA A 230 7.22 2.48 -17.16
CA ALA A 230 6.17 1.62 -16.60
C ALA A 230 4.93 2.38 -16.12
N GLY A 231 4.96 3.73 -16.15
CA GLY A 231 3.96 4.61 -15.53
C GLY A 231 4.00 4.57 -14.00
N ASP A 232 3.14 5.34 -13.34
CA ASP A 232 3.12 5.42 -11.87
C ASP A 232 2.72 4.08 -11.27
N THR A 233 3.67 3.43 -10.62
CA THR A 233 3.46 2.11 -10.04
C THR A 233 2.85 2.23 -8.63
N SER A 234 1.87 1.40 -8.29
CA SER A 234 1.50 1.22 -6.89
C SER A 234 0.88 -0.16 -6.66
N GLY A 235 1.36 -0.91 -5.67
CA GLY A 235 0.81 -2.22 -5.29
C GLY A 235 0.90 -3.30 -6.38
N GLY A 236 1.45 -4.45 -6.02
CA GLY A 236 1.62 -5.55 -6.95
C GLY A 236 1.84 -6.90 -6.28
N THR A 237 2.10 -7.89 -7.11
CA THR A 237 2.36 -9.27 -6.68
C THR A 237 3.10 -10.03 -7.78
N VAL A 238 3.79 -11.11 -7.42
CA VAL A 238 4.30 -12.09 -8.39
C VAL A 238 3.44 -13.35 -8.31
N ALA A 239 2.76 -13.67 -9.41
CA ALA A 239 1.85 -14.81 -9.49
C ALA A 239 1.92 -15.46 -10.88
N GLY A 240 1.89 -16.80 -10.94
CA GLY A 240 1.89 -17.54 -12.21
C GLY A 240 3.09 -17.26 -13.13
N GLY A 241 4.25 -16.87 -12.56
CA GLY A 241 5.43 -16.46 -13.35
C GLY A 241 5.29 -15.10 -14.04
N ARG A 242 4.43 -14.22 -13.50
CA ARG A 242 4.25 -12.82 -13.92
C ARG A 242 4.42 -11.90 -12.72
N LEU A 243 5.06 -10.75 -12.96
CA LEU A 243 4.94 -9.58 -12.10
C LEU A 243 3.68 -8.82 -12.53
N LEU A 244 2.75 -8.63 -11.61
CA LEU A 244 1.49 -7.92 -11.81
C LEU A 244 1.48 -6.67 -10.93
N TYR A 245 1.17 -5.51 -11.48
CA TYR A 245 1.16 -4.25 -10.72
C TYR A 245 0.14 -3.25 -11.28
N ARG A 246 -0.38 -2.36 -10.42
CA ARG A 246 -1.24 -1.26 -10.88
C ARG A 246 -0.38 -0.15 -11.49
N VAL A 247 -0.84 0.41 -12.61
CA VAL A 247 -0.20 1.53 -13.31
C VAL A 247 -1.17 2.70 -13.46
N GLY A 248 -0.73 3.89 -13.05
CA GLY A 248 -1.53 5.11 -13.04
C GLY A 248 -2.82 4.96 -12.24
N VAL A 249 -3.86 5.71 -12.63
CA VAL A 249 -5.15 5.74 -11.92
C VAL A 249 -6.07 4.53 -12.12
N SER A 250 -5.83 3.67 -13.12
CA SER A 250 -6.80 2.62 -13.53
C SER A 250 -6.20 1.50 -14.36
N GLY A 251 -4.88 1.35 -14.38
CA GLY A 251 -4.20 0.32 -15.16
C GLY A 251 -3.83 -0.92 -14.37
N LEU A 252 -3.72 -2.04 -15.08
CA LEU A 252 -3.07 -3.26 -14.61
C LEU A 252 -2.10 -3.72 -15.70
N ALA A 253 -0.84 -3.93 -15.34
CA ALA A 253 0.21 -4.38 -16.25
C ALA A 253 0.82 -5.71 -15.78
N SER A 254 1.31 -6.49 -16.73
CA SER A 254 1.95 -7.79 -16.50
C SER A 254 3.28 -7.88 -17.21
N TYR A 255 4.34 -8.07 -16.44
CA TYR A 255 5.73 -8.09 -16.89
C TYR A 255 6.35 -9.46 -16.61
N VAL A 256 7.36 -9.84 -17.39
CA VAL A 256 8.21 -11.00 -17.10
C VAL A 256 9.14 -10.65 -15.94
N PRO A 257 9.12 -11.37 -14.81
CA PRO A 257 9.97 -11.07 -13.65
C PRO A 257 11.47 -11.04 -13.98
N THR A 258 11.93 -11.93 -14.88
CA THR A 258 13.36 -12.11 -15.19
C THR A 258 13.97 -11.07 -16.13
N ASP A 259 13.18 -10.42 -16.99
CA ASP A 259 13.72 -9.54 -18.04
C ASP A 259 12.91 -8.25 -18.29
N GLY A 260 11.82 -8.01 -17.55
CA GLY A 260 11.00 -6.81 -17.66
C GLY A 260 10.31 -6.66 -19.02
N THR A 261 10.11 -7.75 -19.77
CA THR A 261 9.30 -7.70 -21.00
C THR A 261 7.83 -7.57 -20.61
N GLU A 262 7.19 -6.49 -21.04
CA GLU A 262 5.73 -6.34 -20.96
C GLU A 262 5.05 -7.49 -21.72
N ARG A 263 4.06 -8.12 -21.10
CA ARG A 263 3.21 -9.14 -21.71
C ARG A 263 1.87 -8.58 -22.13
N TRP A 264 1.30 -7.73 -21.29
CA TRP A 264 0.06 -7.03 -21.54
C TRP A 264 -0.10 -5.87 -20.55
N THR A 265 -0.77 -4.82 -20.98
CA THR A 265 -1.27 -3.73 -20.13
C THR A 265 -2.72 -3.47 -20.48
N VAL A 266 -3.60 -3.45 -19.48
CA VAL A 266 -5.00 -3.06 -19.61
C VAL A 266 -5.19 -1.70 -18.96
N ARG A 267 -5.87 -0.78 -19.65
CA ARG A 267 -6.22 0.55 -19.14
C ARG A 267 -7.74 0.64 -18.95
N GLY A 268 -8.20 0.72 -17.70
CA GLY A 268 -9.61 0.96 -17.37
C GLY A 268 -10.00 2.45 -17.46
N ARG A 269 -11.29 2.76 -17.33
CA ARG A 269 -11.73 4.16 -17.11
C ARG A 269 -11.16 4.65 -15.76
N PRO A 270 -10.73 5.93 -15.60
CA PRO A 270 -10.10 6.42 -14.39
C PRO A 270 -10.89 6.07 -13.12
N LEU A 271 -10.23 5.45 -12.14
CA LEU A 271 -10.86 5.11 -10.86
C LEU A 271 -10.85 6.32 -9.91
N GLY A 272 -11.75 6.29 -8.92
CA GLY A 272 -11.44 6.93 -7.64
C GLY A 272 -10.47 6.04 -6.85
N ASN A 273 -9.72 6.64 -5.92
CA ASN A 273 -8.62 6.05 -5.14
C ASN A 273 -8.69 4.51 -4.98
N PRO A 274 -7.71 3.72 -5.45
CA PRO A 274 -7.77 2.26 -5.36
C PRO A 274 -7.65 1.80 -3.91
N THR A 275 -8.63 1.01 -3.45
CA THR A 275 -8.73 0.55 -2.06
C THR A 275 -8.04 -0.79 -1.78
N THR A 276 -7.60 -1.51 -2.82
CA THR A 276 -6.95 -2.84 -2.69
C THR A 276 -5.81 -3.06 -3.68
N ASP A 277 -4.81 -3.83 -3.23
CA ASP A 277 -3.71 -4.35 -4.05
C ASP A 277 -4.16 -5.44 -5.04
N VAL A 278 -3.26 -5.82 -5.95
CA VAL A 278 -3.56 -6.80 -7.01
C VAL A 278 -3.71 -8.19 -6.40
N ALA A 279 -4.94 -8.63 -6.19
CA ALA A 279 -5.22 -10.01 -5.81
C ALA A 279 -4.99 -10.95 -7.03
N ALA A 280 -4.29 -12.06 -6.83
CA ALA A 280 -4.01 -13.04 -7.88
C ALA A 280 -4.01 -14.47 -7.34
N PHE A 281 -4.85 -15.34 -7.90
CA PHE A 281 -4.97 -16.75 -7.55
C PHE A 281 -5.70 -17.52 -8.67
N GLY A 282 -5.57 -18.86 -8.70
CA GLY A 282 -6.30 -19.70 -9.67
C GLY A 282 -5.95 -19.44 -11.15
N GLY A 283 -4.79 -18.83 -11.44
CA GLY A 283 -4.43 -18.40 -12.80
C GLY A 283 -5.01 -17.04 -13.21
N ARG A 284 -5.78 -16.39 -12.32
CA ARG A 284 -6.45 -15.10 -12.54
C ARG A 284 -5.88 -14.00 -11.65
N CYS A 285 -6.01 -12.78 -12.12
CA CYS A 285 -5.81 -11.56 -11.36
C CYS A 285 -7.09 -10.74 -11.36
N PHE A 286 -7.33 -10.03 -10.26
CA PHE A 286 -8.61 -9.40 -9.97
C PHE A 286 -8.46 -7.91 -9.73
N LEU A 287 -9.39 -7.12 -10.28
CA LEU A 287 -9.39 -5.67 -10.15
C LEU A 287 -10.81 -5.09 -10.11
N ARG A 288 -10.94 -3.93 -9.47
CA ARG A 288 -12.11 -3.06 -9.63
C ARG A 288 -12.03 -2.32 -10.96
N ASP A 289 -13.09 -2.37 -11.75
CA ASP A 289 -13.21 -1.63 -13.01
C ASP A 289 -14.49 -0.78 -13.03
N ARG A 290 -14.53 0.25 -13.90
CA ARG A 290 -15.66 1.17 -14.05
C ARG A 290 -16.49 0.84 -15.28
N THR A 291 -17.81 0.75 -15.12
CA THR A 291 -18.75 0.41 -16.20
C THR A 291 -19.46 1.68 -16.68
N GLU A 292 -20.51 1.56 -17.48
CA GLU A 292 -21.37 2.71 -17.82
C GLU A 292 -22.40 2.99 -16.71
N GLU A 293 -22.73 1.98 -15.91
CA GLU A 293 -23.82 1.99 -14.92
C GLU A 293 -23.32 1.96 -13.47
N GLY A 294 -22.04 1.65 -13.23
CA GLY A 294 -21.44 1.60 -11.89
C GLY A 294 -19.97 1.15 -11.89
N THR A 295 -19.63 0.21 -11.01
CA THR A 295 -18.33 -0.47 -10.97
C THR A 295 -18.51 -1.99 -10.90
N ALA A 296 -17.47 -2.73 -11.25
CA ALA A 296 -17.48 -4.19 -11.34
C ALA A 296 -16.24 -4.80 -10.68
N MET A 297 -16.35 -6.06 -10.24
CA MET A 297 -15.19 -6.93 -10.05
C MET A 297 -14.89 -7.64 -11.36
N VAL A 298 -13.65 -7.58 -11.83
CA VAL A 298 -13.22 -8.19 -13.09
C VAL A 298 -12.12 -9.19 -12.81
N ALA A 299 -12.26 -10.40 -13.34
CA ALA A 299 -11.22 -11.41 -13.34
C ALA A 299 -10.55 -11.48 -14.73
N ARG A 300 -9.22 -11.45 -14.73
CA ARG A 300 -8.39 -11.52 -15.94
C ARG A 300 -7.38 -12.64 -15.88
N SER A 301 -7.16 -13.32 -17.00
CA SER A 301 -6.07 -14.30 -17.14
C SER A 301 -4.72 -13.64 -16.85
N ILE A 302 -3.94 -14.21 -15.93
CA ILE A 302 -2.57 -13.78 -15.64
C ILE A 302 -1.69 -13.90 -16.91
N THR A 303 -1.99 -14.87 -17.77
CA THR A 303 -1.15 -15.23 -18.91
C THR A 303 -1.11 -14.14 -19.98
N ASP A 304 -2.28 -13.58 -20.31
CA ASP A 304 -2.52 -12.70 -21.47
C ASP A 304 -3.43 -11.47 -21.22
N GLY A 305 -3.96 -11.28 -20.00
CA GLY A 305 -4.75 -10.10 -19.61
C GLY A 305 -6.19 -10.11 -20.14
N SER A 306 -6.59 -11.19 -20.84
CA SER A 306 -7.95 -11.36 -21.33
C SER A 306 -8.95 -11.36 -20.16
N GLU A 307 -10.11 -10.74 -20.38
CA GLU A 307 -11.21 -10.74 -19.42
C GLU A 307 -11.89 -12.11 -19.47
N GLU A 308 -11.87 -12.84 -18.35
CA GLU A 308 -12.54 -14.14 -18.25
C GLU A 308 -14.00 -13.96 -17.84
N TRP A 309 -14.23 -13.14 -16.81
CA TRP A 309 -15.56 -12.75 -16.38
C TRP A 309 -15.58 -11.40 -15.68
N ARG A 310 -16.79 -10.87 -15.52
CA ARG A 310 -17.10 -9.61 -14.85
C ARG A 310 -18.35 -9.80 -13.99
N TYR A 311 -18.25 -9.44 -12.72
CA TYR A 311 -19.38 -9.40 -11.79
C TYR A 311 -19.80 -7.95 -11.51
N GLU A 312 -21.05 -7.65 -11.87
CA GLU A 312 -21.75 -6.41 -11.60
C GLU A 312 -23.02 -6.71 -10.79
N ARG A 313 -23.22 -6.04 -9.66
CA ARG A 313 -24.44 -6.17 -8.86
C ARG A 313 -25.30 -4.94 -9.00
N ALA A 314 -26.53 -5.12 -9.50
CA ALA A 314 -27.54 -4.07 -9.54
C ALA A 314 -28.04 -3.75 -8.12
N VAL A 315 -27.38 -2.80 -7.46
CA VAL A 315 -27.84 -2.20 -6.19
C VAL A 315 -28.73 -0.99 -6.48
N ALA A 316 -29.67 -0.69 -5.57
CA ALA A 316 -30.74 0.29 -5.82
C ALA A 316 -30.27 1.75 -6.01
N ASP A 317 -29.04 2.06 -5.61
CA ASP A 317 -28.36 3.34 -5.77
C ASP A 317 -27.28 3.34 -6.88
N GLY A 318 -27.09 2.22 -7.57
CA GLY A 318 -26.09 2.03 -8.63
C GLY A 318 -24.62 1.96 -8.17
N SER A 319 -24.35 1.84 -6.87
CA SER A 319 -23.01 2.09 -6.31
C SER A 319 -22.13 0.86 -6.01
N PHE A 320 -22.44 -0.34 -6.53
CA PHE A 320 -21.66 -1.55 -6.22
C PHE A 320 -20.17 -1.36 -6.55
N ARG A 321 -19.35 -1.19 -5.51
CA ARG A 321 -17.90 -1.02 -5.59
C ARG A 321 -17.25 -2.15 -4.81
N PRO A 322 -16.51 -3.04 -5.48
CA PRO A 322 -15.71 -4.05 -4.78
C PRO A 322 -14.72 -3.38 -3.81
N ALA A 323 -14.78 -3.80 -2.56
CA ALA A 323 -13.83 -3.46 -1.50
C ALA A 323 -12.71 -4.50 -1.36
N GLY A 324 -12.87 -5.68 -1.97
CA GLY A 324 -11.80 -6.67 -2.15
C GLY A 324 -12.35 -8.04 -2.57
N VAL A 325 -11.44 -8.99 -2.76
CA VAL A 325 -11.76 -10.35 -3.20
C VAL A 325 -10.81 -11.37 -2.56
N ALA A 326 -11.32 -12.55 -2.24
CA ALA A 326 -10.57 -13.67 -1.71
C ALA A 326 -11.08 -15.00 -2.29
N ASN A 327 -10.26 -16.04 -2.19
CA ASN A 327 -10.60 -17.39 -2.63
C ASN A 327 -10.90 -18.29 -1.42
N VAL A 328 -11.93 -19.12 -1.49
CA VAL A 328 -12.12 -20.20 -0.52
C VAL A 328 -11.14 -21.34 -0.82
N PRO A 329 -10.21 -21.69 0.10
CA PRO A 329 -9.34 -22.84 -0.10
C PRO A 329 -10.18 -24.14 -0.09
N GLN A 330 -9.63 -25.23 -0.63
CA GLN A 330 -10.33 -26.52 -0.55
C GLN A 330 -10.23 -27.11 0.86
N ASP A 331 -11.39 -27.52 1.37
CA ASP A 331 -11.44 -28.47 2.49
C ASP A 331 -10.72 -29.78 2.14
N VAL A 332 -10.15 -30.40 3.17
CA VAL A 332 -9.31 -31.61 3.07
C VAL A 332 -10.09 -32.82 2.50
N ASP A 333 -11.42 -32.79 2.56
CA ASP A 333 -12.32 -33.86 2.10
C ASP A 333 -12.78 -33.72 0.64
N GLY A 334 -12.41 -32.65 -0.08
CA GLY A 334 -12.60 -32.53 -1.53
C GLY A 334 -14.05 -32.64 -2.02
N ALA A 335 -15.04 -32.34 -1.17
CA ALA A 335 -16.45 -32.57 -1.44
C ALA A 335 -17.09 -31.58 -2.43
N ASN A 336 -16.50 -30.39 -2.60
CA ASN A 336 -16.90 -29.37 -3.56
C ASN A 336 -15.77 -29.11 -4.56
N ASP A 337 -16.05 -29.35 -5.85
CA ASP A 337 -15.15 -29.00 -6.96
C ASP A 337 -15.14 -27.47 -7.21
N ASP A 338 -16.26 -26.80 -6.92
CA ASP A 338 -16.38 -25.34 -6.96
C ASP A 338 -15.69 -24.72 -5.74
N LYS A 339 -14.75 -23.80 -5.98
CA LYS A 339 -14.07 -22.99 -4.95
C LYS A 339 -14.66 -21.58 -5.00
N PRO A 340 -15.52 -21.19 -4.04
CA PRO A 340 -16.15 -19.87 -4.08
C PRO A 340 -15.13 -18.73 -4.12
N ILE A 341 -15.30 -17.83 -5.07
CA ILE A 341 -14.56 -16.57 -5.16
C ILE A 341 -15.41 -15.51 -4.47
N VAL A 342 -14.99 -15.06 -3.29
CA VAL A 342 -15.78 -14.17 -2.43
C VAL A 342 -15.38 -12.72 -2.69
N VAL A 343 -16.35 -11.88 -2.99
CA VAL A 343 -16.21 -10.45 -3.23
C VAL A 343 -16.99 -9.68 -2.17
N ALA A 344 -16.33 -8.78 -1.44
CA ALA A 344 -17.01 -7.81 -0.57
C ALA A 344 -17.15 -6.47 -1.31
N GLY A 345 -18.22 -5.72 -1.05
CA GLY A 345 -18.48 -4.42 -1.67
C GLY A 345 -18.85 -3.31 -0.68
N GLU A 346 -18.44 -2.08 -0.99
CA GLU A 346 -18.61 -0.87 -0.16
C GLU A 346 -20.07 -0.67 0.30
N GLY A 347 -21.05 -1.04 -0.52
CA GLY A 347 -22.49 -1.00 -0.18
C GLY A 347 -23.00 -2.12 0.75
N GLY A 348 -22.11 -2.81 1.49
CA GLY A 348 -22.48 -3.80 2.51
C GLY A 348 -22.84 -5.20 1.97
N THR A 349 -22.55 -5.49 0.70
CA THR A 349 -22.80 -6.83 0.13
C THR A 349 -21.54 -7.69 0.20
N VAL A 350 -21.70 -8.97 0.56
CA VAL A 350 -20.73 -10.03 0.29
C VAL A 350 -21.34 -11.03 -0.68
N THR A 351 -20.67 -11.32 -1.79
CA THR A 351 -21.12 -12.30 -2.78
C THR A 351 -20.07 -13.38 -2.98
N ALA A 352 -20.47 -14.65 -2.99
CA ALA A 352 -19.66 -15.72 -3.56
C ALA A 352 -20.00 -15.97 -5.03
N LEU A 353 -18.94 -16.15 -5.82
CA LEU A 353 -19.02 -16.46 -7.25
C LEU A 353 -18.43 -17.85 -7.53
N ASP A 354 -18.95 -18.51 -8.57
CA ASP A 354 -18.29 -19.68 -9.15
C ASP A 354 -17.04 -19.28 -9.97
N ASP A 355 -16.33 -20.27 -10.50
CA ASP A 355 -15.12 -20.08 -11.31
C ASP A 355 -15.36 -19.20 -12.56
N GLY A 356 -16.61 -19.16 -13.06
CA GLY A 356 -17.08 -18.37 -14.20
C GLY A 356 -17.71 -17.01 -13.85
N GLY A 357 -17.74 -16.62 -12.57
CA GLY A 357 -18.30 -15.34 -12.12
C GLY A 357 -19.81 -15.34 -11.86
N THR A 358 -20.47 -16.51 -11.82
CA THR A 358 -21.90 -16.63 -11.49
C THR A 358 -22.11 -16.57 -9.98
N GLU A 359 -23.13 -15.83 -9.52
CA GLU A 359 -23.48 -15.76 -8.09
C GLU A 359 -23.95 -17.12 -7.55
N LEU A 360 -23.22 -17.64 -6.55
CA LEU A 360 -23.55 -18.85 -5.77
C LEU A 360 -24.44 -18.49 -4.58
N TRP A 361 -24.02 -17.49 -3.80
CA TRP A 361 -24.75 -16.95 -2.66
C TRP A 361 -24.41 -15.47 -2.46
N ALA A 362 -25.29 -14.75 -1.76
CA ALA A 362 -25.03 -13.38 -1.33
C ALA A 362 -25.58 -13.10 0.07
N PHE A 363 -24.81 -12.32 0.82
CA PHE A 363 -25.11 -11.81 2.15
C PHE A 363 -25.17 -10.28 2.13
N ALA A 364 -26.01 -9.69 2.98
CA ALA A 364 -26.13 -8.25 3.15
C ALA A 364 -25.87 -7.91 4.63
N ALA A 365 -24.78 -7.18 4.87
CA ALA A 365 -24.45 -6.61 6.17
C ALA A 365 -25.34 -5.40 6.50
N ASP A 366 -25.40 -5.05 7.79
CA ASP A 366 -26.15 -3.90 8.30
C ASP A 366 -25.50 -2.54 7.92
N GLY A 367 -24.25 -2.52 7.42
CA GLY A 367 -23.52 -1.31 7.03
C GLY A 367 -22.50 -1.47 5.89
N GLU A 368 -21.82 -0.38 5.54
CA GLU A 368 -20.79 -0.34 4.50
C GLU A 368 -19.56 -1.22 4.84
N ILE A 369 -19.00 -1.95 3.86
CA ILE A 369 -17.80 -2.78 4.04
C ILE A 369 -16.64 -2.18 3.24
N TRP A 370 -15.66 -1.58 3.90
CA TRP A 370 -14.53 -0.90 3.23
C TRP A 370 -13.26 -1.76 3.07
N SER A 371 -13.26 -2.99 3.59
CA SER A 371 -12.14 -3.94 3.49
C SER A 371 -12.52 -5.17 2.65
N GLY A 372 -11.51 -5.86 2.11
CA GLY A 372 -11.72 -7.13 1.43
C GLY A 372 -12.16 -8.23 2.40
N PRO A 373 -12.84 -9.29 1.90
CA PRO A 373 -13.20 -10.42 2.73
C PRO A 373 -11.95 -11.20 3.13
N VAL A 374 -11.93 -11.67 4.36
CA VAL A 374 -10.91 -12.58 4.88
C VAL A 374 -11.48 -13.99 4.86
N VAL A 375 -10.71 -14.98 4.43
CA VAL A 375 -11.19 -16.37 4.34
C VAL A 375 -10.26 -17.31 5.11
N GLY A 376 -10.86 -18.07 6.02
CA GLY A 376 -10.23 -19.14 6.77
C GLY A 376 -11.17 -20.35 6.83
N ASP A 377 -11.55 -20.77 8.04
CA ASP A 377 -12.63 -21.72 8.26
C ASP A 377 -14.02 -21.13 7.92
N ALA A 378 -14.15 -19.80 7.98
CA ALA A 378 -15.31 -19.02 7.61
C ALA A 378 -14.91 -17.88 6.65
N VAL A 379 -15.90 -17.20 6.07
CA VAL A 379 -15.73 -15.90 5.42
C VAL A 379 -15.97 -14.80 6.45
N TYR A 380 -14.96 -13.99 6.72
CA TYR A 380 -15.02 -12.90 7.68
C TYR A 380 -15.05 -11.54 6.98
N VAL A 381 -15.97 -10.67 7.41
CA VAL A 381 -16.06 -9.25 7.01
C VAL A 381 -16.40 -8.38 8.20
N ALA A 382 -16.07 -7.09 8.14
CA ALA A 382 -16.61 -6.09 9.06
C ALA A 382 -17.24 -4.92 8.31
N ASP A 383 -18.35 -4.42 8.86
CA ASP A 383 -18.96 -3.18 8.43
C ASP A 383 -18.52 -1.97 9.27
N ARG A 384 -18.81 -0.78 8.76
CA ARG A 384 -18.50 0.51 9.41
C ARG A 384 -19.38 0.87 10.61
N GLN A 385 -20.38 0.07 10.94
CA GLN A 385 -21.10 0.19 12.21
C GLN A 385 -20.39 -0.61 13.32
N GLY A 386 -19.25 -1.23 13.00
CA GLY A 386 -18.49 -2.05 13.93
C GLY A 386 -19.01 -3.49 14.04
N THR A 387 -19.84 -3.95 13.11
CA THR A 387 -20.32 -5.33 13.12
C THR A 387 -19.34 -6.23 12.35
N VAL A 388 -18.85 -7.26 13.02
CA VAL A 388 -18.02 -8.33 12.45
C VAL A 388 -18.94 -9.51 12.16
N TYR A 389 -18.88 -10.07 10.96
CA TYR A 389 -19.68 -11.23 10.55
C TYR A 389 -18.75 -12.39 10.19
N ALA A 390 -19.15 -13.60 10.59
CA ALA A 390 -18.59 -14.84 10.07
C ALA A 390 -19.68 -15.58 9.29
N LEU A 391 -19.41 -15.84 8.01
CA LEU A 391 -20.34 -16.49 7.09
C LEU A 391 -19.82 -17.87 6.70
N GLU A 392 -20.74 -18.81 6.50
CA GLU A 392 -20.45 -20.13 5.94
C GLU A 392 -19.92 -19.98 4.50
N PRO A 393 -18.68 -20.43 4.17
CA PRO A 393 -18.08 -20.19 2.86
C PRO A 393 -18.88 -20.74 1.67
N TYR A 394 -19.70 -21.77 1.88
CA TYR A 394 -20.40 -22.48 0.81
C TYR A 394 -21.88 -22.08 0.61
N ASP A 395 -22.55 -21.47 1.59
CA ASP A 395 -23.95 -21.02 1.45
C ASP A 395 -24.23 -19.58 1.91
N GLY A 396 -23.23 -18.89 2.49
CA GLY A 396 -23.34 -17.49 2.91
C GLY A 396 -24.17 -17.27 4.18
N SER A 397 -24.59 -18.33 4.88
CA SER A 397 -25.33 -18.19 6.13
C SER A 397 -24.46 -17.61 7.25
N GLU A 398 -25.04 -16.70 8.06
CA GLU A 398 -24.39 -16.12 9.23
C GLU A 398 -24.16 -17.22 10.28
N ARG A 399 -22.90 -17.62 10.48
CA ARG A 399 -22.50 -18.50 11.60
C ARG A 399 -22.61 -17.74 12.92
N TRP A 400 -22.11 -16.51 12.94
CA TRP A 400 -22.19 -15.58 14.05
C TRP A 400 -21.90 -14.14 13.59
N ARG A 401 -22.23 -13.18 14.46
CA ARG A 401 -21.74 -11.80 14.37
C ARG A 401 -21.40 -11.24 15.75
N ALA A 402 -20.45 -10.30 15.79
CA ALA A 402 -19.99 -9.63 17.00
C ALA A 402 -19.92 -8.11 16.80
N SER A 403 -19.87 -7.34 17.89
CA SER A 403 -19.79 -5.87 17.84
C SER A 403 -18.49 -5.34 18.44
N VAL A 404 -17.73 -4.66 17.61
CA VAL A 404 -16.51 -3.92 17.93
C VAL A 404 -16.79 -2.44 17.62
N PRO A 405 -17.10 -1.60 18.63
CA PRO A 405 -17.35 -0.17 18.41
C PRO A 405 -16.26 0.47 17.57
N ASP A 406 -16.66 1.32 16.63
CA ASP A 406 -15.78 2.02 15.67
C ASP A 406 -14.91 1.11 14.78
N GLY A 407 -15.20 -0.21 14.77
CA GLY A 407 -14.60 -1.20 13.87
C GLY A 407 -14.75 -0.84 12.40
N SER A 408 -13.74 -1.13 11.59
CA SER A 408 -13.72 -0.77 10.16
C SER A 408 -13.01 -1.79 9.25
N ALA A 409 -12.24 -2.73 9.81
CA ALA A 409 -11.50 -3.73 9.04
C ALA A 409 -11.31 -5.04 9.82
N VAL A 410 -11.07 -6.12 9.07
CA VAL A 410 -10.75 -7.46 9.59
C VAL A 410 -9.46 -8.00 8.99
N LEU A 411 -8.75 -8.86 9.74
CA LEU A 411 -7.61 -9.66 9.30
C LEU A 411 -7.75 -11.10 9.79
N PRO A 412 -7.19 -12.09 9.06
CA PRO A 412 -7.16 -13.48 9.52
C PRO A 412 -6.31 -13.56 10.79
N HIS A 413 -6.72 -14.42 11.72
CA HIS A 413 -6.08 -14.61 13.02
C HIS A 413 -6.14 -16.09 13.42
N SER A 414 -5.39 -16.51 14.45
CA SER A 414 -5.15 -17.94 14.75
C SER A 414 -6.44 -18.72 15.00
N GLY A 415 -6.95 -19.42 13.98
CA GLY A 415 -8.28 -20.03 14.02
C GLY A 415 -9.34 -19.02 14.48
N GLY A 416 -9.46 -17.88 13.80
CA GLY A 416 -10.35 -16.79 14.20
C GLY A 416 -10.17 -15.54 13.34
N VAL A 417 -10.68 -14.41 13.82
CA VAL A 417 -10.55 -13.11 13.14
C VAL A 417 -10.14 -12.02 14.12
N LEU A 418 -9.20 -11.18 13.68
CA LEU A 418 -8.89 -9.90 14.31
C LEU A 418 -9.76 -8.83 13.65
N ALA A 419 -10.60 -8.16 14.41
CA ALA A 419 -11.30 -6.95 13.97
C ALA A 419 -10.64 -5.71 14.58
N TYR A 420 -10.48 -4.65 13.79
CA TYR A 420 -9.94 -3.39 14.29
C TYR A 420 -10.64 -2.16 13.72
N GLY A 421 -10.55 -1.05 14.45
CA GLY A 421 -11.28 0.19 14.18
C GLY A 421 -10.44 1.43 14.46
N SER A 422 -10.77 2.54 13.78
CA SER A 422 -10.15 3.85 13.98
C SER A 422 -11.24 4.91 14.17
N GLY A 423 -11.67 5.08 15.43
CA GLY A 423 -12.54 6.18 15.87
C GLY A 423 -11.73 7.25 16.60
N ASP A 424 -12.28 7.77 17.71
CA ASP A 424 -11.56 8.63 18.67
C ASP A 424 -10.44 7.87 19.44
N GLY A 425 -10.31 6.57 19.19
CA GLY A 425 -9.22 5.68 19.61
C GLY A 425 -9.12 4.49 18.64
N TRP A 426 -8.15 3.60 18.87
CA TRP A 426 -8.02 2.36 18.11
C TRP A 426 -8.40 1.18 19.00
N ILE A 427 -9.25 0.29 18.48
CA ILE A 427 -9.68 -0.93 19.16
C ILE A 427 -9.25 -2.11 18.31
N ALA A 428 -8.73 -3.15 18.97
CA ALA A 428 -8.53 -4.48 18.42
C ALA A 428 -9.32 -5.50 19.25
N ALA A 429 -9.96 -6.46 18.59
CA ALA A 429 -10.63 -7.58 19.24
C ALA A 429 -10.39 -8.88 18.47
N SER A 430 -10.11 -9.95 19.20
CA SER A 430 -9.91 -11.30 18.68
C SER A 430 -11.13 -12.16 18.96
N PHE A 431 -11.64 -12.85 17.94
CA PHE A 431 -12.77 -13.76 18.02
C PHE A 431 -12.37 -15.17 17.61
N ALA A 432 -12.83 -16.16 18.38
CA ALA A 432 -12.72 -17.58 18.06
C ALA A 432 -13.71 -17.98 16.94
N PRO A 433 -13.64 -19.21 16.38
CA PRO A 433 -14.48 -19.64 15.25
C PRO A 433 -15.97 -19.71 15.57
N ASP A 434 -16.33 -19.77 16.86
CA ASP A 434 -17.71 -19.76 17.36
C ASP A 434 -18.25 -18.35 17.67
N GLY A 435 -17.45 -17.31 17.44
CA GLY A 435 -17.79 -15.90 17.69
C GLY A 435 -17.59 -15.46 19.13
N SER A 436 -17.04 -16.30 20.01
CA SER A 436 -16.63 -15.87 21.34
C SER A 436 -15.43 -14.92 21.27
N GLU A 437 -15.53 -13.79 21.96
CA GLU A 437 -14.43 -12.83 22.11
C GLU A 437 -13.37 -13.43 23.04
N ARG A 438 -12.15 -13.64 22.52
CA ARG A 438 -10.99 -14.08 23.31
C ARG A 438 -10.46 -12.93 24.15
N TRP A 439 -10.24 -11.80 23.49
CA TRP A 439 -9.74 -10.57 24.09
C TRP A 439 -10.15 -9.34 23.28
N ARG A 440 -10.11 -8.19 23.94
CA ARG A 440 -10.33 -6.87 23.35
C ARG A 440 -9.40 -5.86 24.02
N TYR A 441 -8.71 -5.08 23.22
CA TYR A 441 -7.77 -4.05 23.66
C TYR A 441 -8.09 -2.71 22.99
N GLY A 442 -7.93 -1.61 23.72
CA GLY A 442 -8.20 -0.26 23.23
C GLY A 442 -7.09 0.72 23.58
N THR A 443 -6.61 1.47 22.60
CA THR A 443 -5.68 2.59 22.76
C THR A 443 -6.39 3.92 22.53
N SER A 444 -5.94 4.97 23.23
CA SER A 444 -6.41 6.35 23.01
C SER A 444 -5.75 7.05 21.82
N ARG A 445 -5.04 6.30 20.96
CA ARG A 445 -4.33 6.81 19.78
C ARG A 445 -4.48 5.86 18.60
N PRO A 446 -4.54 6.37 17.36
CA PRO A 446 -4.54 5.54 16.16
C PRO A 446 -3.29 4.67 16.06
N MET A 447 -3.48 3.40 15.73
CA MET A 447 -2.40 2.49 15.30
C MET A 447 -2.42 2.37 13.78
N GLY A 448 -1.27 2.08 13.17
CA GLY A 448 -1.16 1.65 11.79
C GLY A 448 -1.85 0.30 11.54
N ARG A 449 -1.88 -0.14 10.27
CA ARG A 449 -2.45 -1.44 9.90
C ARG A 449 -1.68 -2.55 10.65
N PRO A 450 -2.37 -3.42 11.42
CA PRO A 450 -1.70 -4.52 12.10
C PRO A 450 -1.26 -5.61 11.11
N THR A 451 -0.25 -6.37 11.51
CA THR A 451 0.26 -7.53 10.76
C THR A 451 0.06 -8.77 11.60
N VAL A 452 -0.47 -9.85 11.00
CA VAL A 452 -0.75 -11.11 11.70
C VAL A 452 0.12 -12.22 11.13
N VAL A 453 0.93 -12.84 11.97
CA VAL A 453 1.87 -13.93 11.62
C VAL A 453 1.95 -14.93 12.77
N ASP A 454 1.89 -16.22 12.44
CA ASP A 454 1.92 -17.35 13.39
C ASP A 454 0.97 -17.18 14.58
N GLY A 455 -0.23 -16.64 14.28
CA GLY A 455 -1.28 -16.38 15.25
C GLY A 455 -1.16 -15.08 16.03
N ARG A 456 0.04 -14.49 16.14
CA ARG A 456 0.25 -13.23 16.85
C ARG A 456 -0.06 -12.01 15.99
N VAL A 457 -0.57 -10.97 16.63
CA VAL A 457 -0.91 -9.69 16.00
C VAL A 457 0.12 -8.66 16.44
N TYR A 458 0.70 -7.93 15.49
CA TYR A 458 1.65 -6.85 15.73
C TYR A 458 1.07 -5.53 15.23
N ALA A 459 1.05 -4.51 16.07
CA ALA A 459 0.56 -3.17 15.74
C ALA A 459 1.56 -2.11 16.22
N ALA A 460 1.70 -1.01 15.48
CA ALA A 460 2.53 0.12 15.87
C ALA A 460 1.79 1.45 15.62
N GLY A 461 2.04 2.46 16.45
CA GLY A 461 1.40 3.79 16.39
C GLY A 461 2.40 4.94 16.29
N SER A 462 1.91 6.11 15.88
CA SER A 462 2.77 7.30 15.66
C SER A 462 3.36 7.89 16.95
N ASP A 463 2.93 7.44 18.12
CA ASP A 463 3.56 7.78 19.40
C ASP A 463 4.71 6.83 19.78
N GLY A 464 5.12 5.95 18.85
CA GLY A 464 6.17 4.95 19.07
C GLY A 464 5.69 3.70 19.81
N THR A 465 4.41 3.61 20.20
CA THR A 465 3.87 2.42 20.85
C THR A 465 3.85 1.24 19.88
N VAL A 466 4.44 0.12 20.28
CA VAL A 466 4.43 -1.16 19.56
C VAL A 466 3.84 -2.23 20.48
N LEU A 467 2.83 -2.93 19.98
CA LEU A 467 2.08 -3.94 20.71
C LEU A 467 2.16 -5.27 19.97
N ALA A 468 2.34 -6.35 20.74
CA ALA A 468 2.04 -7.70 20.28
C ALA A 468 0.92 -8.31 21.12
N PHE A 469 -0.05 -8.92 20.46
CA PHE A 469 -1.15 -9.63 21.10
C PHE A 469 -1.00 -11.14 20.91
N GLU A 470 -1.41 -11.91 21.91
CA GLU A 470 -1.47 -13.37 21.79
C GLU A 470 -2.59 -13.82 20.84
N GLY A 471 -2.40 -15.01 20.27
CA GLY A 471 -3.33 -15.58 19.29
C GLY A 471 -4.61 -16.16 19.88
N ASP A 472 -4.55 -16.71 21.10
CA ASP A 472 -5.51 -17.68 21.64
C ASP A 472 -6.00 -17.31 23.05
#